data_AF-A0A2V3HN22-F1
#
_entry.id   AF-A0A2V3HN22-F1
#
_cell.length_a   1.000
_cell.length_b   1.000
_cell.length_c   1.000
_cell.angle_alpha   90.00
_cell.angle_beta   90.00
_cell.angle_gamma   90.00
#
_symmetry.space_group_name_H-M   'P 1'
#
loop_
_entity.id
_entity.type
_entity.pdbx_description
1 polymer ?
#
loop_
_entity_poly.entity_id
_entity_poly.type
_entity_poly.pdbx_seq_one_letter_code
_entity_poly.pdbx_strand_id
1 'polypeptide(L)'
;MRIGEIDREIEISTFGETRDFIFDSAVYESIHLKIPPTVYPPRRDTEILVEAINRLKGETGFVTEIGCGSGAISISLARRGWRVNACDINPLAVAATRGNAIQNDVADLISVEEGGPGEEKWFIPDNTDLLVWNIPYLLSLDSEASNLGPMEEASLSDRDEQGGWSAFLLEYLEKCRERLPGILVILLLRIDPVSPSKSSDWHRQGWASRCLITERLGDETLEARCFWRPGNGREAELRLTSDSTMDDARMLPTEGWQRLRAVEQKGGRGRSGAEWRSEKGDMTATWSLNQRILKRIDPGLLQTSIGAEIASRLSMDCKWPNDLMHEGEKAGGILLESGSNQESIRVGVGINRYPGEFGEAPTSGWSETIGESEAEVVFRMVDAAIASIAENHSRLPHLSTSELMASTWSNLSRTISTGIIASTKTSEVRITALEKSGELQILDSSVMENCGDVDGILMTF
;
A
#
# COMPACT_ATOMS: atom_id res chain seq x y z
N MET A 1 -33.73 1.14 -11.28
CA MET A 1 -33.72 2.18 -12.32
C MET A 1 -35.06 2.90 -12.32
N ARG A 2 -35.10 4.17 -11.92
CA ARG A 2 -36.33 4.99 -11.95
C ARG A 2 -36.45 5.65 -13.33
N ILE A 3 -37.68 5.89 -13.79
CA ILE A 3 -37.99 6.35 -15.15
C ILE A 3 -37.29 7.69 -15.53
N GLY A 4 -37.05 8.60 -14.57
CA GLY A 4 -36.42 9.90 -14.84
C GLY A 4 -34.90 9.90 -15.03
N GLU A 5 -34.19 8.84 -14.61
CA GLU A 5 -32.73 8.72 -14.79
C GLU A 5 -32.39 8.42 -16.26
N ILE A 6 -33.26 7.67 -16.94
CA ILE A 6 -33.07 7.26 -18.34
C ILE A 6 -33.26 8.46 -19.30
N ASP A 7 -34.15 9.40 -18.98
CA ASP A 7 -34.41 10.56 -19.84
C ASP A 7 -33.17 11.45 -20.02
N ARG A 8 -32.33 11.58 -18.97
CA ARG A 8 -31.08 12.32 -19.03
C ARG A 8 -30.05 11.64 -19.94
N GLU A 9 -29.94 10.32 -19.86
CA GLU A 9 -29.07 9.52 -20.71
C GLU A 9 -29.48 9.63 -22.19
N ILE A 10 -30.79 9.58 -22.45
CA ILE A 10 -31.37 9.77 -23.78
C ILE A 10 -31.03 11.18 -24.29
N GLU A 11 -31.20 12.22 -23.47
CA GLU A 11 -30.90 13.60 -23.85
C GLU A 11 -29.42 13.76 -24.24
N ILE A 12 -28.49 13.33 -23.38
CA ILE A 12 -27.05 13.44 -23.62
C ILE A 12 -26.64 12.62 -24.85
N SER A 13 -27.16 11.41 -25.00
CA SER A 13 -26.84 10.55 -26.15
C SER A 13 -27.44 11.06 -27.47
N THR A 14 -28.59 11.74 -27.42
CA THR A 14 -29.29 12.24 -28.61
C THR A 14 -28.73 13.58 -29.10
N PHE A 15 -28.38 14.48 -28.17
CA PHE A 15 -27.98 15.85 -28.50
C PHE A 15 -26.49 16.13 -28.25
N GLY A 16 -25.78 15.26 -27.55
CA GLY A 16 -24.35 15.38 -27.34
C GLY A 16 -23.58 15.13 -28.64
N GLU A 17 -22.50 15.87 -28.82
CA GLU A 17 -21.57 15.66 -29.93
C GLU A 17 -20.34 14.87 -29.48
N THR A 18 -19.85 13.99 -30.35
CA THR A 18 -18.55 13.35 -30.15
C THR A 18 -17.45 14.40 -30.27
N ARG A 19 -16.51 14.40 -29.32
CA ARG A 19 -15.42 15.37 -29.27
C ARG A 19 -14.11 14.71 -29.71
N ASP A 20 -13.37 15.39 -30.58
CA ASP A 20 -11.96 15.08 -30.79
C ASP A 20 -11.16 15.63 -29.59
N PHE A 21 -10.34 14.77 -29.01
CA PHE A 21 -9.53 15.09 -27.84
C PHE A 21 -8.11 14.58 -28.06
N ILE A 22 -7.13 15.40 -27.69
CA ILE A 22 -5.73 15.02 -27.73
C ILE A 22 -5.29 14.83 -26.28
N PHE A 23 -5.02 13.57 -25.93
CA PHE A 23 -4.48 13.24 -24.62
C PHE A 23 -2.95 13.28 -24.73
N ASP A 24 -2.40 14.37 -24.23
CA ASP A 24 -0.97 14.54 -24.06
C ASP A 24 -0.57 13.98 -22.70
N SER A 25 0.42 13.09 -22.69
CA SER A 25 1.09 12.72 -21.47
C SER A 25 2.55 13.13 -21.60
N ALA A 26 3.21 13.44 -20.49
CA ALA A 26 4.65 13.73 -20.51
C ALA A 26 5.51 12.54 -20.97
N VAL A 27 4.90 11.36 -21.20
CA VAL A 27 5.61 10.10 -21.42
C VAL A 27 5.40 9.51 -22.82
N TYR A 28 4.31 9.83 -23.50
CA TYR A 28 3.98 9.27 -24.82
C TYR A 28 3.75 10.36 -25.86
N GLU A 29 3.90 9.99 -27.13
CA GLU A 29 3.30 10.77 -28.21
C GLU A 29 1.80 10.92 -27.98
N SER A 30 1.26 12.07 -28.38
CA SER A 30 -0.15 12.42 -28.23
C SER A 30 -1.07 11.27 -28.64
N ILE A 31 -2.02 10.92 -27.78
CA ILE A 31 -3.06 9.93 -28.08
C ILE A 31 -4.27 10.68 -28.61
N HIS A 32 -4.70 10.37 -29.82
CA HIS A 32 -5.89 10.97 -30.41
C HIS A 32 -7.12 10.16 -30.03
N LEU A 33 -8.08 10.79 -29.38
CA LEU A 33 -9.28 10.15 -28.87
C LEU A 33 -10.52 10.79 -29.46
N LYS A 34 -11.47 9.95 -29.86
CA LYS A 34 -12.86 10.34 -30.06
C LYS A 34 -13.63 9.97 -28.82
N ILE A 35 -14.27 10.98 -28.22
CA ILE A 35 -15.00 10.82 -26.96
C ILE A 35 -16.48 11.04 -27.26
N PRO A 36 -17.29 9.96 -27.28
CA PRO A 36 -18.74 10.07 -27.44
C PRO A 36 -19.38 10.83 -26.27
N PRO A 37 -20.63 11.28 -26.44
CA PRO A 37 -21.44 11.72 -25.30
C PRO A 37 -21.52 10.63 -24.24
N THR A 38 -21.68 10.99 -22.96
CA THR A 38 -21.78 10.08 -21.79
C THR A 38 -20.47 9.38 -21.38
N VAL A 39 -19.42 9.45 -22.21
CA VAL A 39 -18.10 8.90 -21.88
C VAL A 39 -17.27 9.95 -21.16
N TYR A 40 -16.77 9.61 -19.97
CA TYR A 40 -15.92 10.52 -19.19
C TYR A 40 -14.61 10.82 -19.96
N PRO A 41 -14.29 12.09 -20.22
CA PRO A 41 -13.06 12.45 -20.91
C PRO A 41 -11.85 12.29 -19.96
N PRO A 42 -10.67 11.90 -20.48
CA PRO A 42 -9.45 11.89 -19.68
C PRO A 42 -9.19 13.25 -19.03
N ARG A 43 -8.84 13.24 -17.74
CA ARG A 43 -8.43 14.43 -16.99
C ARG A 43 -7.13 14.16 -16.24
N ARG A 44 -6.79 15.06 -15.31
CA ARG A 44 -5.58 14.96 -14.48
C ARG A 44 -5.52 13.66 -13.67
N ASP A 45 -6.66 13.12 -13.25
CA ASP A 45 -6.79 11.79 -12.64
C ASP A 45 -6.18 10.67 -13.53
N THR A 46 -6.51 10.70 -14.81
CA THR A 46 -6.10 9.77 -15.85
C THR A 46 -4.61 9.93 -16.13
N GLU A 47 -4.14 11.18 -16.20
CA GLU A 47 -2.71 11.50 -16.35
C GLU A 47 -1.88 10.95 -15.18
N ILE A 48 -2.30 11.18 -13.93
CA ILE A 48 -1.62 10.67 -12.74
C ILE A 48 -1.49 9.15 -12.80
N LEU A 49 -2.56 8.45 -13.17
CA LEU A 49 -2.54 6.98 -13.24
C LEU A 49 -1.62 6.48 -14.36
N VAL A 50 -1.62 7.14 -15.53
CA VAL A 50 -0.69 6.84 -16.63
C VAL A 50 0.76 7.10 -16.20
N GLU A 51 1.05 8.24 -15.56
CA GLU A 51 2.37 8.56 -15.01
C GLU A 51 2.82 7.51 -13.97
N ALA A 52 1.91 7.01 -13.14
CA ALA A 52 2.21 5.98 -12.14
C ALA A 52 2.53 4.62 -12.78
N ILE A 53 1.72 4.17 -13.75
CA ILE A 53 2.02 3.00 -14.59
C ILE A 53 3.39 3.15 -15.25
N ASN A 54 3.76 4.39 -15.61
CA ASN A 54 5.03 4.65 -16.26
C ASN A 54 6.25 4.51 -15.37
N ARG A 55 6.07 4.44 -14.05
CA ARG A 55 7.13 4.13 -13.08
C ARG A 55 7.37 2.62 -12.94
N LEU A 56 6.50 1.77 -13.49
CA LEU A 56 6.68 0.32 -13.47
C LEU A 56 7.91 -0.09 -14.28
N LYS A 57 8.61 -1.11 -13.77
CA LYS A 57 9.83 -1.68 -14.36
C LYS A 57 9.59 -3.14 -14.79
N GLY A 58 10.58 -3.75 -15.42
CA GLY A 58 10.54 -5.16 -15.79
C GLY A 58 9.71 -5.45 -17.04
N GLU A 59 9.42 -6.72 -17.28
CA GLU A 59 8.68 -7.18 -18.46
C GLU A 59 7.18 -6.92 -18.32
N THR A 60 6.57 -6.54 -19.45
CA THR A 60 5.12 -6.43 -19.57
C THR A 60 4.48 -7.82 -19.71
N GLY A 61 3.19 -7.89 -19.44
CA GLY A 61 2.41 -9.12 -19.53
C GLY A 61 0.96 -8.81 -19.88
N PHE A 62 0.03 -9.43 -19.15
CA PHE A 62 -1.40 -9.17 -19.30
C PHE A 62 -1.90 -8.19 -18.24
N VAL A 63 -2.63 -7.17 -18.67
CA VAL A 63 -3.23 -6.18 -17.79
C VAL A 63 -4.76 -6.21 -17.92
N THR A 64 -5.44 -6.16 -16.79
CA THR A 64 -6.88 -5.90 -16.74
C THR A 64 -7.13 -4.46 -16.34
N GLU A 65 -7.88 -3.73 -17.15
CA GLU A 65 -8.34 -2.39 -16.82
C GLU A 65 -9.85 -2.41 -16.53
N ILE A 66 -10.24 -1.84 -15.40
CA ILE A 66 -11.65 -1.65 -15.05
C ILE A 66 -12.04 -0.19 -15.34
N GLY A 67 -13.12 0.01 -16.09
CA GLY A 67 -13.65 1.33 -16.44
C GLY A 67 -12.79 2.02 -17.50
N CYS A 68 -12.72 1.44 -18.70
CA CYS A 68 -11.79 1.89 -19.74
C CYS A 68 -12.15 3.25 -20.36
N GLY A 69 -13.41 3.70 -20.24
CA GLY A 69 -13.85 5.01 -20.70
C GLY A 69 -13.55 5.27 -22.17
N SER A 70 -12.76 6.31 -22.45
CA SER A 70 -12.31 6.65 -23.81
C SER A 70 -11.16 5.77 -24.33
N GLY A 71 -10.55 4.95 -23.47
CA GLY A 71 -9.41 4.08 -23.81
C GLY A 71 -8.04 4.71 -23.62
N ALA A 72 -7.94 5.89 -22.99
CA ALA A 72 -6.67 6.59 -22.81
C ALA A 72 -5.62 5.76 -22.05
N ILE A 73 -6.01 5.14 -20.94
CA ILE A 73 -5.14 4.26 -20.13
C ILE A 73 -4.87 2.96 -20.90
N SER A 74 -5.88 2.33 -21.49
CA SER A 74 -5.73 1.11 -22.31
C SER A 74 -4.71 1.29 -23.42
N ILE A 75 -4.80 2.38 -24.18
CA ILE A 75 -3.88 2.70 -25.28
C ILE A 75 -2.48 3.00 -24.73
N SER A 76 -2.37 3.71 -23.61
CA SER A 76 -1.09 3.98 -22.94
C SER A 76 -0.39 2.68 -22.51
N LEU A 77 -1.13 1.74 -21.92
CA LEU A 77 -0.64 0.41 -21.54
C LEU A 77 -0.21 -0.40 -22.78
N ALA A 78 -1.04 -0.44 -23.83
CA ALA A 78 -0.75 -1.17 -25.05
C ALA A 78 0.50 -0.64 -25.77
N ARG A 79 0.67 0.69 -25.86
CA ARG A 79 1.89 1.34 -26.40
C ARG A 79 3.15 0.98 -25.62
N ARG A 80 3.02 0.62 -24.35
CA ARG A 80 4.11 0.15 -23.49
C ARG A 80 4.40 -1.35 -23.64
N GLY A 81 3.61 -2.07 -24.46
CA GLY A 81 3.76 -3.49 -24.73
C GLY A 81 2.91 -4.41 -23.85
N TRP A 82 1.90 -3.90 -23.15
CA TRP A 82 0.94 -4.73 -22.43
C TRP A 82 -0.11 -5.32 -23.35
N ARG A 83 -0.58 -6.53 -23.04
CA ARG A 83 -1.81 -7.09 -23.61
C ARG A 83 -2.96 -6.73 -22.68
N VAL A 84 -3.87 -5.89 -23.17
CA VAL A 84 -4.91 -5.26 -22.36
C VAL A 84 -6.23 -6.02 -22.50
N ASN A 85 -6.81 -6.39 -21.37
CA ASN A 85 -8.21 -6.80 -21.26
C ASN A 85 -8.97 -5.74 -20.48
N ALA A 86 -9.76 -4.93 -21.16
CA ALA A 86 -10.47 -3.82 -20.56
C ALA A 86 -11.97 -4.12 -20.45
N CYS A 87 -12.64 -3.52 -19.47
CA CYS A 87 -14.10 -3.55 -19.41
C CYS A 87 -14.69 -2.20 -19.04
N ASP A 88 -15.92 -1.97 -19.45
CA ASP A 88 -16.71 -0.81 -19.03
C ASP A 88 -18.20 -1.15 -19.01
N ILE A 89 -18.95 -0.58 -18.07
CA ILE A 89 -20.40 -0.75 -18.00
C ILE A 89 -21.11 0.08 -19.08
N ASN A 90 -20.48 1.16 -19.55
CA ASN A 90 -21.00 1.99 -20.62
C ASN A 90 -20.63 1.40 -22.00
N PRO A 91 -21.61 0.91 -22.80
CA PRO A 91 -21.31 0.35 -24.12
C PRO A 91 -20.72 1.38 -25.11
N LEU A 92 -20.98 2.69 -24.91
CA LEU A 92 -20.33 3.74 -25.71
C LEU A 92 -18.85 3.90 -25.35
N ALA A 93 -18.45 3.67 -24.09
CA ALA A 93 -17.05 3.62 -23.68
C ALA A 93 -16.33 2.41 -24.29
N VAL A 94 -16.99 1.25 -24.32
CA VAL A 94 -16.48 0.04 -25.01
C VAL A 94 -16.25 0.32 -26.50
N ALA A 95 -17.24 0.92 -27.17
CA ALA A 95 -17.11 1.28 -28.58
C ALA A 95 -16.03 2.34 -28.83
N ALA A 96 -15.95 3.38 -27.97
CA ALA A 96 -14.95 4.43 -28.03
C ALA A 96 -13.54 3.85 -27.89
N THR A 97 -13.32 3.03 -26.87
CA THR A 97 -12.01 2.40 -26.62
C THR A 97 -11.57 1.55 -27.80
N ARG A 98 -12.45 0.73 -28.37
CA ARG A 98 -12.15 -0.08 -29.57
C ARG A 98 -11.81 0.79 -30.78
N GLY A 99 -12.61 1.83 -31.04
CA GLY A 99 -12.38 2.76 -32.15
C GLY A 99 -11.07 3.54 -32.00
N ASN A 100 -10.80 4.04 -30.79
CA ASN A 100 -9.58 4.77 -30.47
C ASN A 100 -8.34 3.86 -30.51
N ALA A 101 -8.45 2.60 -30.12
CA ALA A 101 -7.38 1.62 -30.24
C ALA A 101 -6.99 1.38 -31.72
N ILE A 102 -7.96 1.34 -32.64
CA ILE A 102 -7.70 1.27 -34.08
C ILE A 102 -7.02 2.56 -34.56
N GLN A 103 -7.53 3.73 -34.18
CA GLN A 103 -6.98 5.02 -34.58
C GLN A 103 -5.54 5.25 -34.10
N ASN A 104 -5.13 4.58 -33.01
CA ASN A 104 -3.80 4.69 -32.43
C ASN A 104 -2.92 3.45 -32.69
N ASP A 105 -3.28 2.61 -33.66
CA ASP A 105 -2.51 1.44 -34.13
C ASP A 105 -2.15 0.41 -33.04
N VAL A 106 -3.05 0.21 -32.07
CA VAL A 106 -2.85 -0.75 -30.95
C VAL A 106 -4.01 -1.73 -30.76
N ALA A 107 -4.95 -1.80 -31.72
CA ALA A 107 -6.13 -2.66 -31.62
C ALA A 107 -5.81 -4.15 -31.38
N ASP A 108 -4.72 -4.68 -31.95
CA ASP A 108 -4.32 -6.09 -31.79
C ASP A 108 -3.89 -6.44 -30.35
N LEU A 109 -3.64 -5.43 -29.52
CA LEU A 109 -3.20 -5.59 -28.13
C LEU A 109 -4.33 -5.36 -27.12
N ILE A 110 -5.50 -4.89 -27.54
CA ILE A 110 -6.59 -4.47 -26.65
C ILE A 110 -7.86 -5.27 -26.96
N SER A 111 -8.30 -6.06 -25.99
CA SER A 111 -9.66 -6.61 -25.94
C SER A 111 -10.50 -5.76 -24.98
N VAL A 112 -11.74 -5.46 -25.35
CA VAL A 112 -12.67 -4.69 -24.51
C VAL A 112 -14.01 -5.39 -24.47
N GLU A 113 -14.60 -5.55 -23.29
CA GLU A 113 -15.93 -6.15 -23.10
C GLU A 113 -16.84 -5.25 -22.26
N GLU A 114 -18.15 -5.39 -22.45
CA GLU A 114 -19.13 -4.70 -21.60
C GLU A 114 -19.25 -5.42 -20.26
N GLY A 115 -19.17 -4.67 -19.16
CA GLY A 115 -19.31 -5.16 -17.80
C GLY A 115 -18.38 -4.46 -16.81
N GLY A 116 -18.55 -4.79 -15.53
CA GLY A 116 -17.75 -4.22 -14.44
C GLY A 116 -18.02 -4.90 -13.10
N PRO A 117 -17.27 -4.52 -12.05
CA PRO A 117 -17.48 -5.02 -10.69
C PRO A 117 -18.95 -4.95 -10.26
N GLY A 118 -19.52 -6.10 -9.88
CA GLY A 118 -20.93 -6.22 -9.47
C GLY A 118 -21.86 -6.80 -10.54
N GLU A 119 -21.44 -6.84 -11.81
CA GLU A 119 -22.20 -7.47 -12.90
C GLU A 119 -22.03 -9.00 -12.90
N GLU A 120 -23.10 -9.74 -13.25
CA GLU A 120 -23.16 -11.21 -13.13
C GLU A 120 -22.05 -11.94 -13.92
N LYS A 121 -21.66 -11.38 -15.08
CA LYS A 121 -20.68 -11.99 -15.99
C LYS A 121 -19.27 -11.42 -15.84
N TRP A 122 -19.05 -10.49 -14.94
CA TRP A 122 -17.75 -9.85 -14.79
C TRP A 122 -16.78 -10.76 -14.03
N PHE A 123 -15.55 -10.87 -14.55
CA PHE A 123 -14.46 -11.59 -13.90
C PHE A 123 -13.10 -11.01 -14.28
N ILE A 124 -12.09 -11.27 -13.45
CA ILE A 124 -10.68 -11.00 -13.76
C ILE A 124 -10.07 -12.26 -14.38
N PRO A 125 -9.49 -12.22 -15.59
CA PRO A 125 -8.80 -13.35 -16.21
C PRO A 125 -7.66 -13.91 -15.37
N ASP A 126 -7.44 -15.23 -15.42
CA ASP A 126 -6.45 -15.93 -14.57
C ASP A 126 -5.00 -15.59 -14.91
N ASN A 127 -4.75 -15.12 -16.13
CA ASN A 127 -3.43 -14.71 -16.58
C ASN A 127 -3.13 -13.24 -16.30
N THR A 128 -4.00 -12.51 -15.59
CA THR A 128 -3.80 -11.09 -15.28
C THR A 128 -2.62 -10.89 -14.33
N ASP A 129 -1.57 -10.24 -14.84
CA ASP A 129 -0.37 -9.86 -14.09
C ASP A 129 -0.56 -8.54 -13.33
N LEU A 130 -1.32 -7.62 -13.93
CA LEU A 130 -1.56 -6.27 -13.45
C LEU A 130 -3.05 -5.95 -13.55
N LEU A 131 -3.64 -5.41 -12.49
CA LEU A 131 -4.96 -4.80 -12.53
C LEU A 131 -4.82 -3.30 -12.32
N VAL A 132 -5.50 -2.52 -13.15
CA VAL A 132 -5.53 -1.05 -13.08
C VAL A 132 -6.97 -0.60 -12.96
N TRP A 133 -7.24 0.33 -12.04
CA TRP A 133 -8.55 0.97 -11.93
C TRP A 133 -8.41 2.43 -11.51
N ASN A 134 -8.89 3.35 -12.35
CA ASN A 134 -9.23 4.70 -11.93
C ASN A 134 -10.59 4.63 -11.23
N ILE A 135 -10.58 4.46 -9.90
CA ILE A 135 -11.78 4.09 -9.16
C ILE A 135 -12.72 5.31 -8.98
N PRO A 136 -14.04 5.14 -9.09
CA PRO A 136 -14.99 6.18 -8.72
C PRO A 136 -14.84 6.54 -7.23
N TYR A 137 -14.85 7.84 -6.90
CA TYR A 137 -14.57 8.33 -5.54
C TYR A 137 -15.50 9.45 -5.03
N LEU A 138 -16.44 9.94 -5.84
CA LEU A 138 -17.43 10.93 -5.40
C LEU A 138 -18.51 10.24 -4.56
N LEU A 139 -19.04 10.92 -3.55
CA LEU A 139 -20.20 10.41 -2.81
C LEU A 139 -21.43 10.54 -3.71
N SER A 140 -22.21 9.46 -3.82
CA SER A 140 -23.53 9.50 -4.46
C SER A 140 -24.37 10.55 -3.73
N LEU A 141 -24.72 11.65 -4.40
CA LEU A 141 -25.70 12.58 -3.86
C LEU A 141 -27.08 11.91 -3.87
N ASP A 142 -27.91 12.17 -2.85
CA ASP A 142 -29.31 11.75 -2.87
C ASP A 142 -29.97 12.26 -4.16
N SER A 143 -30.60 11.31 -4.88
CA SER A 143 -31.10 11.39 -6.27
C SER A 143 -32.00 12.59 -6.65
N GLU A 144 -32.44 13.43 -5.70
CA GLU A 144 -33.21 14.65 -6.02
C GLU A 144 -32.32 15.83 -6.43
N ALA A 145 -31.00 15.75 -6.23
CA ALA A 145 -30.03 16.80 -6.58
C ALA A 145 -29.01 16.41 -7.67
N SER A 146 -28.92 15.14 -8.07
CA SER A 146 -28.00 14.70 -9.14
C SER A 146 -28.62 14.96 -10.53
N ASN A 147 -27.95 15.77 -11.35
CA ASN A 147 -28.31 16.01 -12.75
C ASN A 147 -27.64 15.01 -13.72
N LEU A 148 -27.04 13.93 -13.19
CA LEU A 148 -26.25 12.97 -13.96
C LEU A 148 -27.14 11.84 -14.52
N GLY A 149 -26.78 11.36 -15.72
CA GLY A 149 -27.33 10.10 -16.24
C GLY A 149 -26.71 8.88 -15.54
N PRO A 150 -27.33 7.69 -15.60
CA PRO A 150 -26.82 6.45 -15.01
C PRO A 150 -25.35 6.13 -15.36
N MET A 151 -24.91 6.42 -16.59
CA MET A 151 -23.54 6.13 -17.01
C MET A 151 -22.52 7.10 -16.42
N GLU A 152 -22.89 8.38 -16.32
CA GLU A 152 -22.06 9.39 -15.66
C GLU A 152 -21.96 9.12 -14.15
N GLU A 153 -23.07 8.73 -13.51
CA GLU A 153 -23.09 8.36 -12.10
C GLU A 153 -22.21 7.13 -11.82
N ALA A 154 -22.31 6.07 -12.64
CA ALA A 154 -21.48 4.87 -12.49
C ALA A 154 -19.97 5.15 -12.66
N SER A 155 -19.62 6.19 -13.41
CA SER A 155 -18.21 6.59 -13.62
C SER A 155 -17.63 7.37 -12.44
N LEU A 156 -18.47 7.99 -11.61
CA LEU A 156 -18.04 8.99 -10.63
C LEU A 156 -18.30 8.56 -9.18
N SER A 157 -19.36 7.80 -8.93
CA SER A 157 -19.85 7.53 -7.59
C SER A 157 -19.21 6.30 -6.96
N ASP A 158 -18.57 6.52 -5.81
CA ASP A 158 -18.16 5.47 -4.91
C ASP A 158 -19.37 4.88 -4.19
N ARG A 159 -19.19 3.68 -3.65
CA ARG A 159 -20.21 3.02 -2.84
C ARG A 159 -20.00 3.38 -1.38
N ASP A 160 -21.05 3.84 -0.71
CA ASP A 160 -20.97 4.08 0.74
C ASP A 160 -21.11 2.78 1.56
N GLU A 161 -21.55 1.69 0.92
CA GLU A 161 -21.69 0.38 1.55
C GLU A 161 -20.33 -0.30 1.74
N GLN A 162 -20.00 -0.68 2.98
CA GLN A 162 -18.98 -1.68 3.32
C GLN A 162 -17.54 -1.38 2.83
N GLY A 163 -17.18 -0.09 2.65
CA GLY A 163 -15.82 0.33 2.32
C GLY A 163 -15.55 0.68 0.85
N GLY A 164 -16.60 0.90 0.07
CA GLY A 164 -16.47 1.36 -1.31
C GLY A 164 -16.07 0.30 -2.31
N TRP A 165 -15.86 0.75 -3.54
CA TRP A 165 -15.45 -0.09 -4.65
C TRP A 165 -14.12 -0.81 -4.40
N SER A 166 -13.19 -0.20 -3.66
CA SER A 166 -11.88 -0.81 -3.41
C SER A 166 -11.98 -1.98 -2.42
N ALA A 167 -12.87 -1.90 -1.42
CA ALA A 167 -13.15 -3.00 -0.51
C ALA A 167 -13.88 -4.16 -1.22
N PHE A 168 -14.83 -3.83 -2.11
CA PHE A 168 -15.48 -4.85 -2.96
C PHE A 168 -14.45 -5.61 -3.82
N LEU A 169 -13.55 -4.89 -4.49
CA LEU A 169 -12.49 -5.51 -5.29
C LEU A 169 -11.56 -6.36 -4.42
N LEU A 170 -11.18 -5.87 -3.25
CA LEU A 170 -10.35 -6.61 -2.31
C LEU A 170 -11.00 -7.94 -1.89
N GLU A 171 -12.29 -7.94 -1.54
CA GLU A 171 -13.03 -9.15 -1.21
C GLU A 171 -13.08 -10.14 -2.39
N TYR A 172 -13.33 -9.64 -3.60
CA TYR A 172 -13.29 -10.45 -4.83
C TYR A 172 -11.91 -11.09 -5.03
N LEU A 173 -10.84 -10.31 -4.87
CA LEU A 173 -9.47 -10.79 -5.04
C LEU A 173 -9.10 -11.82 -3.99
N GLU A 174 -9.55 -11.69 -2.73
CA GLU A 174 -9.33 -12.71 -1.70
C GLU A 174 -10.04 -14.02 -2.03
N LYS A 175 -11.24 -13.99 -2.63
CA LYS A 175 -11.90 -15.20 -3.17
C LYS A 175 -11.12 -15.82 -4.33
N CYS A 176 -10.36 -15.02 -5.08
CA CYS A 176 -9.54 -15.45 -6.22
C CYS A 176 -8.06 -15.68 -5.87
N ARG A 177 -7.69 -15.72 -4.57
CA ARG A 177 -6.29 -15.75 -4.11
C ARG A 177 -5.44 -16.85 -4.73
N GLU A 178 -6.01 -18.05 -4.92
CA GLU A 178 -5.30 -19.19 -5.52
C GLU A 178 -5.10 -19.04 -7.04
N ARG A 179 -6.04 -18.39 -7.73
CA ARG A 179 -5.99 -18.15 -9.18
C ARG A 179 -5.06 -17.00 -9.54
N LEU A 180 -5.02 -15.97 -8.69
CA LEU A 180 -4.27 -14.73 -8.90
C LEU A 180 -3.29 -14.46 -7.75
N PRO A 181 -2.35 -15.38 -7.44
CA PRO A 181 -1.49 -15.25 -6.27
C PRO A 181 -0.46 -14.11 -6.41
N GLY A 182 -0.09 -13.78 -7.66
CA GLY A 182 0.93 -12.79 -8.01
C GLY A 182 0.42 -11.49 -8.62
N ILE A 183 -0.88 -11.24 -8.55
CA ILE A 183 -1.47 -10.04 -9.16
C ILE A 183 -0.94 -8.78 -8.47
N LEU A 184 -0.48 -7.85 -9.30
CA LEU A 184 -0.22 -6.48 -8.87
C LEU A 184 -1.47 -5.64 -9.15
N VAL A 185 -1.93 -4.86 -8.17
CA VAL A 185 -3.08 -3.96 -8.34
C VAL A 185 -2.59 -2.53 -8.27
N ILE A 186 -3.09 -1.64 -9.14
CA ILE A 186 -2.88 -0.19 -9.05
C ILE A 186 -4.24 0.48 -9.05
N LEU A 187 -4.50 1.24 -7.99
CA LEU A 187 -5.71 2.05 -7.85
C LEU A 187 -5.32 3.52 -7.78
N LEU A 188 -6.09 4.38 -8.44
CA LEU A 188 -6.09 5.81 -8.14
C LEU A 188 -7.10 6.06 -7.02
N LEU A 189 -6.66 6.48 -5.84
CA LEU A 189 -7.50 6.72 -4.67
C LEU A 189 -7.55 8.21 -4.35
N ARG A 190 -8.70 8.74 -3.93
CA ARG A 190 -8.77 10.04 -3.28
C ARG A 190 -8.57 9.91 -1.77
N ILE A 191 -7.47 10.47 -1.27
CA ILE A 191 -7.05 10.33 0.13
C ILE A 191 -7.41 11.54 1.00
N ASP A 192 -7.72 12.68 0.39
CA ASP A 192 -8.24 13.87 1.07
C ASP A 192 -9.23 14.60 0.15
N PRO A 193 -10.47 14.89 0.59
CA PRO A 193 -11.10 14.28 1.75
C PRO A 193 -11.14 12.75 1.62
N VAL A 194 -11.16 12.06 2.74
CA VAL A 194 -11.15 10.60 2.77
C VAL A 194 -12.41 10.05 2.07
N SER A 195 -12.22 9.13 1.13
CA SER A 195 -13.30 8.44 0.42
C SER A 195 -13.63 7.08 1.06
N PRO A 196 -14.80 6.49 0.79
CA PRO A 196 -15.13 5.14 1.24
C PRO A 196 -14.05 4.12 0.82
N SER A 197 -13.61 4.17 -0.44
CA SER A 197 -12.48 3.40 -0.96
C SER A 197 -11.15 3.88 -0.38
N LYS A 198 -10.52 3.06 0.46
CA LYS A 198 -9.31 3.44 1.22
C LYS A 198 -8.25 2.34 1.29
N SER A 199 -6.99 2.76 1.34
CA SER A 199 -5.83 1.85 1.41
C SER A 199 -5.76 1.06 2.72
N SER A 200 -6.32 1.59 3.81
CA SER A 200 -6.30 0.92 5.11
C SER A 200 -7.06 -0.41 5.14
N ASP A 201 -8.05 -0.60 4.25
CA ASP A 201 -8.78 -1.87 4.13
C ASP A 201 -7.85 -2.98 3.59
N TRP A 202 -7.07 -2.65 2.56
CA TRP A 202 -6.05 -3.53 1.98
C TRP A 202 -4.96 -3.88 2.99
N HIS A 203 -4.54 -2.88 3.77
CA HIS A 203 -3.54 -3.05 4.82
C HIS A 203 -3.99 -4.03 5.90
N ARG A 204 -5.24 -3.93 6.36
CA ARG A 204 -5.82 -4.86 7.35
C ARG A 204 -5.95 -6.28 6.80
N GLN A 205 -6.15 -6.44 5.49
CA GLN A 205 -6.16 -7.75 4.84
C GLN A 205 -4.75 -8.31 4.54
N GLY A 206 -3.68 -7.63 4.95
CA GLY A 206 -2.31 -8.11 4.75
C GLY A 206 -1.80 -7.94 3.32
N TRP A 207 -2.29 -6.93 2.60
CA TRP A 207 -1.70 -6.51 1.33
C TRP A 207 -0.59 -5.48 1.56
N ALA A 208 0.57 -5.76 0.97
CA ALA A 208 1.66 -4.80 0.89
C ALA A 208 1.27 -3.68 -0.08
N SER A 209 1.85 -2.49 0.09
CA SER A 209 1.53 -1.36 -0.78
C SER A 209 2.67 -0.36 -0.93
N ARG A 210 2.73 0.33 -2.06
CA ARG A 210 3.59 1.51 -2.26
C ARG A 210 2.81 2.59 -2.97
N CYS A 211 2.95 3.83 -2.51
CA CYS A 211 2.53 4.98 -3.27
C CYS A 211 3.49 5.17 -4.45
N LEU A 212 2.93 5.32 -5.65
CA LEU A 212 3.70 5.64 -6.85
C LEU A 212 3.69 7.14 -7.11
N ILE A 213 2.55 7.81 -6.93
CA ILE A 213 2.35 9.25 -7.13
C ILE A 213 1.30 9.75 -6.13
N THR A 214 1.54 10.93 -5.55
CA THR A 214 0.55 11.70 -4.81
C THR A 214 0.50 13.11 -5.38
N GLU A 215 -0.71 13.63 -5.62
CA GLU A 215 -0.89 14.96 -6.17
C GLU A 215 -2.09 15.68 -5.54
N ARG A 216 -1.91 16.96 -5.20
CA ARG A 216 -2.97 17.83 -4.72
C ARG A 216 -3.62 18.57 -5.89
N LEU A 217 -4.91 18.35 -6.10
CA LEU A 217 -5.73 18.99 -7.13
C LEU A 217 -6.79 19.86 -6.45
N GLY A 218 -6.48 21.15 -6.28
CA GLY A 218 -7.38 22.07 -5.58
C GLY A 218 -7.63 21.64 -4.13
N ASP A 219 -8.86 21.29 -3.81
CA ASP A 219 -9.32 20.86 -2.49
C ASP A 219 -9.18 19.35 -2.24
N GLU A 220 -8.77 18.56 -3.24
CA GLU A 220 -8.57 17.13 -3.08
C GLU A 220 -7.12 16.68 -3.30
N THR A 221 -6.75 15.54 -2.70
CA THR A 221 -5.48 14.85 -2.93
C THR A 221 -5.77 13.47 -3.52
N LEU A 222 -5.21 13.20 -4.70
CA LEU A 222 -5.25 11.89 -5.34
C LEU A 222 -3.92 11.15 -5.14
N GLU A 223 -4.00 9.83 -5.07
CA GLU A 223 -2.87 8.94 -4.87
C GLU A 223 -2.98 7.72 -5.79
N ALA A 224 -2.01 7.53 -6.69
CA ALA A 224 -1.86 6.27 -7.39
C ALA A 224 -1.06 5.31 -6.50
N ARG A 225 -1.74 4.31 -5.95
CA ARG A 225 -1.15 3.33 -5.03
C ARG A 225 -1.21 1.94 -5.62
N CYS A 226 -0.12 1.21 -5.47
CA CYS A 226 -0.06 -0.20 -5.81
C CYS A 226 -0.24 -1.11 -4.59
N PHE A 227 -0.81 -2.29 -4.80
CA PHE A 227 -1.03 -3.32 -3.80
C PHE A 227 -0.62 -4.69 -4.33
N TRP A 228 0.03 -5.50 -3.50
CA TRP A 228 0.36 -6.90 -3.83
C TRP A 228 0.37 -7.78 -2.57
N ARG A 229 0.32 -9.10 -2.77
CA ARG A 229 0.48 -10.07 -1.69
C ARG A 229 1.96 -10.36 -1.46
N PRO A 230 2.48 -10.24 -0.21
CA PRO A 230 3.87 -10.56 0.08
C PRO A 230 4.29 -11.93 -0.44
N GLY A 231 5.47 -12.02 -1.03
CA GLY A 231 6.01 -13.29 -1.53
C GLY A 231 5.17 -13.96 -2.60
N ASN A 232 4.41 -13.18 -3.39
CA ASN A 232 3.54 -13.67 -4.45
C ASN A 232 2.48 -14.65 -3.92
N GLY A 233 1.95 -14.35 -2.72
CA GLY A 233 0.92 -15.16 -2.06
C GLY A 233 1.39 -16.47 -1.45
N ARG A 234 2.70 -16.76 -1.46
CA ARG A 234 3.26 -17.93 -0.74
C ARG A 234 3.05 -17.75 0.75
N GLU A 235 2.77 -18.81 1.49
CA GLU A 235 2.66 -18.75 2.95
C GLU A 235 4.06 -18.76 3.62
N ALA A 236 4.12 -18.31 4.87
CA ALA A 236 5.34 -18.33 5.67
C ALA A 236 5.61 -19.72 6.26
N GLU A 237 6.87 -20.04 6.57
CA GLU A 237 7.17 -21.28 7.31
C GLU A 237 6.61 -21.15 8.74
N LEU A 238 5.76 -22.10 9.15
CA LEU A 238 5.20 -22.12 10.50
C LEU A 238 5.93 -23.16 11.36
N ARG A 239 6.38 -22.74 12.53
CA ARG A 239 6.92 -23.62 13.58
C ARG A 239 6.04 -23.57 14.82
N LEU A 240 5.73 -24.74 15.38
CA LEU A 240 4.97 -24.81 16.62
C LEU A 240 5.79 -24.30 17.81
N THR A 241 7.07 -24.63 17.84
CA THR A 241 8.00 -24.20 18.89
C THR A 241 9.34 -23.80 18.27
N SER A 242 9.94 -22.73 18.78
CA SER A 242 11.27 -22.26 18.39
C SER A 242 12.05 -21.80 19.62
N ASP A 243 13.36 -22.05 19.66
CA ASP A 243 14.21 -21.41 20.66
C ASP A 243 14.39 -19.93 20.30
N SER A 244 14.70 -19.64 19.04
CA SER A 244 14.74 -18.28 18.51
C SER A 244 14.42 -18.28 17.02
N THR A 245 13.40 -17.50 16.63
CA THR A 245 13.02 -17.30 15.24
C THR A 245 14.17 -16.70 14.41
N MET A 246 15.03 -15.89 15.06
CA MET A 246 16.24 -15.33 14.46
C MET A 246 17.29 -16.38 14.10
N ASP A 247 17.42 -17.44 14.89
CA ASP A 247 18.40 -18.49 14.59
C ASP A 247 17.85 -19.47 13.56
N ASP A 248 16.56 -19.79 13.66
CA ASP A 248 15.85 -20.62 12.69
C ASP A 248 15.89 -20.01 11.28
N ALA A 249 15.78 -18.69 11.19
CA ALA A 249 15.77 -17.97 9.92
C ALA A 249 17.10 -18.04 9.17
N ARG A 250 18.20 -18.47 9.81
CA ARG A 250 19.48 -18.73 9.12
C ARG A 250 19.40 -19.90 8.14
N MET A 251 18.43 -20.80 8.33
CA MET A 251 18.21 -21.97 7.50
C MET A 251 17.23 -21.70 6.34
N LEU A 252 16.59 -20.52 6.32
CA LEU A 252 15.71 -20.13 5.23
C LEU A 252 16.52 -19.93 3.93
N PRO A 253 15.91 -20.12 2.76
CA PRO A 253 16.54 -19.79 1.49
C PRO A 253 17.03 -18.33 1.44
N THR A 254 18.06 -18.06 0.63
CA THR A 254 18.61 -16.70 0.46
C THR A 254 17.89 -15.89 -0.63
N GLU A 255 17.01 -16.54 -1.39
CA GLU A 255 16.29 -15.95 -2.53
C GLU A 255 14.78 -15.92 -2.29
N GLY A 256 14.13 -14.89 -2.85
CA GLY A 256 12.70 -14.64 -2.68
C GLY A 256 12.33 -14.00 -1.35
N TRP A 257 11.03 -13.85 -1.10
CA TRP A 257 10.49 -13.29 0.14
C TRP A 257 10.36 -14.39 1.21
N GLN A 258 11.40 -14.57 2.01
CA GLN A 258 11.49 -15.66 2.99
C GLN A 258 11.22 -15.16 4.40
N ARG A 259 10.39 -15.91 5.12
CA ARG A 259 10.01 -15.59 6.49
C ARG A 259 9.45 -16.81 7.17
N LEU A 260 9.60 -16.82 8.49
CA LEU A 260 9.05 -17.84 9.36
C LEU A 260 8.34 -17.19 10.55
N ARG A 261 7.37 -17.91 11.10
CA ARG A 261 6.66 -17.57 12.33
C ARG A 261 6.73 -18.74 13.30
N ALA A 262 6.86 -18.43 14.59
CA ALA A 262 6.71 -19.40 15.66
C ALA A 262 5.40 -19.16 16.43
N VAL A 263 4.74 -20.25 16.87
CA VAL A 263 3.59 -20.17 17.80
C VAL A 263 4.07 -19.93 19.23
N GLU A 264 5.18 -20.55 19.61
CA GLU A 264 5.82 -20.39 20.92
C GLU A 264 7.33 -20.19 20.72
N GLN A 265 7.88 -19.13 21.31
CA GLN A 265 9.31 -18.84 21.31
C GLN A 265 9.86 -18.84 22.74
N LYS A 266 10.93 -19.62 22.98
CA LYS A 266 11.45 -19.87 24.35
C LYS A 266 12.65 -19.02 24.76
N GLY A 267 13.44 -18.57 23.79
CA GLY A 267 14.72 -17.88 23.99
C GLY A 267 14.85 -16.63 23.13
N GLY A 268 13.79 -15.84 23.09
CA GLY A 268 13.77 -14.55 22.38
C GLY A 268 14.86 -13.61 22.87
N ARG A 269 15.35 -12.77 21.95
CA ARG A 269 16.40 -11.79 22.21
C ARG A 269 16.02 -10.44 21.64
N GLY A 270 16.35 -9.40 22.38
CA GLY A 270 16.34 -8.01 21.94
C GLY A 270 17.75 -7.48 21.67
N ARG A 271 17.84 -6.17 21.47
CA ARG A 271 19.12 -5.48 21.24
C ARG A 271 20.04 -5.63 22.45
N SER A 272 21.35 -5.58 22.19
CA SER A 272 22.40 -5.70 23.22
C SER A 272 22.28 -6.99 24.08
N GLY A 273 21.60 -8.02 23.57
CA GLY A 273 21.40 -9.29 24.28
C GLY A 273 20.29 -9.27 25.34
N ALA A 274 19.43 -8.24 25.36
CA ALA A 274 18.28 -8.19 26.26
C ALA A 274 17.36 -9.41 26.05
N GLU A 275 16.72 -9.89 27.13
CA GLU A 275 15.76 -10.99 27.06
C GLU A 275 14.46 -10.50 26.38
N TRP A 276 13.92 -11.28 25.43
CA TRP A 276 12.57 -11.10 24.90
C TRP A 276 11.71 -12.29 25.33
N ARG A 277 10.69 -12.02 26.15
CA ARG A 277 9.69 -13.00 26.58
C ARG A 277 8.46 -12.88 25.69
N SER A 278 7.96 -14.01 25.22
CA SER A 278 6.68 -14.10 24.51
C SER A 278 5.77 -15.09 25.22
N GLU A 279 4.49 -14.75 25.29
CA GLU A 279 3.44 -15.66 25.73
C GLU A 279 2.78 -16.38 24.55
N LYS A 280 2.02 -17.43 24.87
CA LYS A 280 1.24 -18.15 23.86
C LYS A 280 0.16 -17.22 23.32
N GLY A 281 0.19 -16.98 22.02
CA GLY A 281 -0.75 -16.09 21.34
C GLY A 281 -0.12 -14.80 20.86
N ASP A 282 1.08 -14.48 21.32
CA ASP A 282 1.91 -13.40 20.78
C ASP A 282 2.33 -13.68 19.34
N MET A 283 2.75 -12.62 18.64
CA MET A 283 3.25 -12.73 17.27
C MET A 283 4.78 -12.68 17.32
N THR A 284 5.40 -13.81 16.97
CA THR A 284 6.86 -13.92 16.85
C THR A 284 7.24 -14.43 15.47
N ALA A 285 8.02 -13.64 14.73
CA ALA A 285 8.39 -13.96 13.37
C ALA A 285 9.74 -13.37 12.98
N THR A 286 10.36 -13.94 11.95
CA THR A 286 11.59 -13.40 11.38
C THR A 286 11.55 -13.47 9.86
N TRP A 287 11.93 -12.36 9.23
CA TRP A 287 12.11 -12.23 7.78
C TRP A 287 13.60 -12.35 7.44
N SER A 288 13.91 -13.07 6.37
CA SER A 288 15.25 -13.14 5.79
C SER A 288 15.28 -12.31 4.50
N LEU A 289 15.95 -11.16 4.56
CA LEU A 289 16.02 -10.18 3.48
C LEU A 289 17.38 -10.27 2.79
N ASN A 290 17.41 -10.12 1.46
CA ASN A 290 18.68 -10.07 0.73
C ASN A 290 19.52 -8.85 1.15
N GLN A 291 20.80 -9.06 1.48
CA GLN A 291 21.68 -8.01 2.02
C GLN A 291 21.90 -6.83 1.05
N ARG A 292 21.63 -7.01 -0.24
CA ARG A 292 21.71 -5.93 -1.26
C ARG A 292 20.84 -4.72 -0.94
N ILE A 293 19.79 -4.87 -0.11
CA ILE A 293 18.97 -3.73 0.35
C ILE A 293 19.83 -2.67 1.07
N LEU A 294 20.88 -3.08 1.80
CA LEU A 294 21.76 -2.17 2.53
C LEU A 294 22.70 -1.35 1.64
N LYS A 295 22.80 -1.68 0.35
CA LYS A 295 23.50 -0.82 -0.61
C LYS A 295 22.71 0.45 -0.93
N ARG A 296 21.44 0.51 -0.54
CA ARG A 296 20.49 1.58 -0.88
C ARG A 296 19.91 2.27 0.34
N ILE A 297 19.69 1.53 1.43
CA ILE A 297 19.05 2.01 2.65
C ILE A 297 19.98 1.70 3.82
N ASP A 298 20.24 2.69 4.66
CA ASP A 298 21.04 2.48 5.87
C ASP A 298 20.35 1.49 6.82
N PRO A 299 21.07 0.58 7.50
CA PRO A 299 20.47 -0.33 8.47
C PRO A 299 19.63 0.36 9.55
N GLY A 300 20.07 1.52 10.05
CA GLY A 300 19.35 2.28 11.07
C GLY A 300 18.02 2.79 10.54
N LEU A 301 18.04 3.42 9.36
CA LEU A 301 16.83 3.87 8.68
C LEU A 301 15.90 2.69 8.38
N LEU A 302 16.41 1.56 7.88
CA LEU A 302 15.60 0.38 7.59
C LEU A 302 14.86 -0.14 8.82
N GLN A 303 15.55 -0.25 9.97
CA GLN A 303 14.94 -0.71 11.22
C GLN A 303 13.84 0.25 11.70
N THR A 304 14.12 1.55 11.69
CA THR A 304 13.15 2.57 12.11
C THR A 304 11.96 2.67 11.17
N SER A 305 12.16 2.57 9.86
CA SER A 305 11.08 2.55 8.88
C SER A 305 10.18 1.33 9.04
N ILE A 306 10.76 0.15 9.28
CA ILE A 306 9.98 -1.07 9.55
C ILE A 306 9.14 -0.89 10.82
N GLY A 307 9.73 -0.39 11.90
CA GLY A 307 9.01 -0.12 13.14
C GLY A 307 7.88 0.89 12.96
N ALA A 308 8.14 1.99 12.27
CA ALA A 308 7.16 3.03 12.00
C ALA A 308 5.99 2.54 11.13
N GLU A 309 6.28 1.74 10.10
CA GLU A 309 5.24 1.16 9.25
C GLU A 309 4.40 0.14 10.03
N ILE A 310 5.02 -0.77 10.79
CA ILE A 310 4.28 -1.74 11.63
C ILE A 310 3.39 -1.01 12.64
N ALA A 311 3.93 0.00 13.34
CA ALA A 311 3.19 0.79 14.31
C ALA A 311 1.94 1.42 13.67
N SER A 312 2.10 2.03 12.49
CA SER A 312 0.97 2.62 11.76
C SER A 312 -0.10 1.61 11.36
N ARG A 313 0.27 0.36 11.06
CA ARG A 313 -0.67 -0.70 10.65
C ARG A 313 -1.45 -1.25 11.83
N LEU A 314 -0.84 -1.27 13.02
CA LEU A 314 -1.41 -1.82 14.25
C LEU A 314 -1.99 -0.74 15.17
N SER A 315 -2.16 0.50 14.69
CA SER A 315 -2.63 1.65 15.49
C SER A 315 -1.82 1.84 16.77
N MET A 316 -0.50 1.66 16.68
CA MET A 316 0.48 1.83 17.74
C MET A 316 1.39 3.03 17.43
N ASP A 317 2.13 3.47 18.44
CA ASP A 317 3.21 4.44 18.31
C ASP A 317 4.55 3.75 18.06
N CYS A 318 5.46 4.43 17.37
CA CYS A 318 6.83 3.95 17.21
C CYS A 318 7.78 4.78 18.07
N LYS A 319 8.34 4.15 19.11
CA LYS A 319 9.44 4.72 19.88
C LYS A 319 10.75 4.40 19.17
N TRP A 320 11.42 5.46 18.70
CA TRP A 320 12.69 5.33 18.00
C TRP A 320 13.73 4.56 18.84
N PRO A 321 14.52 3.66 18.22
CA PRO A 321 14.51 3.38 16.79
C PRO A 321 13.68 2.16 16.39
N ASN A 322 13.10 1.40 17.33
CA ASN A 322 12.65 0.04 17.04
C ASN A 322 11.58 -0.53 17.98
N ASP A 323 11.00 0.28 18.87
CA ASP A 323 10.01 -0.18 19.84
C ASP A 323 8.59 0.22 19.41
N LEU A 324 7.65 -0.71 19.58
CA LEU A 324 6.22 -0.47 19.36
C LEU A 324 5.59 -0.17 20.71
N MET A 325 4.81 0.91 20.78
CA MET A 325 4.24 1.43 22.02
C MET A 325 2.73 1.64 21.88
N HIS A 326 2.01 1.52 22.99
CA HIS A 326 0.63 1.97 23.12
C HIS A 326 0.44 2.57 24.51
N GLU A 327 -0.11 3.78 24.58
CA GLU A 327 -0.31 4.55 25.82
C GLU A 327 0.94 4.64 26.71
N GLY A 328 2.13 4.76 26.10
CA GLY A 328 3.42 4.86 26.79
C GLY A 328 4.02 3.52 27.24
N GLU A 329 3.27 2.42 27.11
CA GLU A 329 3.72 1.07 27.44
C GLU A 329 4.22 0.32 26.21
N LYS A 330 5.18 -0.59 26.41
CA LYS A 330 5.79 -1.34 25.30
C LYS A 330 4.89 -2.50 24.88
N ALA A 331 4.54 -2.55 23.60
CA ALA A 331 3.77 -3.64 23.00
C ALA A 331 4.61 -4.59 22.14
N GLY A 332 5.77 -4.16 21.68
CA GLY A 332 6.57 -4.93 20.74
C GLY A 332 7.95 -4.37 20.47
N GLY A 333 8.75 -5.13 19.72
CA GLY A 333 10.09 -4.73 19.33
C GLY A 333 10.53 -5.35 18.01
N ILE A 334 11.36 -4.59 17.30
CA ILE A 334 12.00 -4.99 16.06
C ILE A 334 13.50 -5.17 16.32
N LEU A 335 14.08 -6.27 15.85
CA LEU A 335 15.52 -6.53 15.92
C LEU A 335 16.07 -6.82 14.54
N LEU A 336 17.02 -6.00 14.08
CA LEU A 336 17.74 -6.24 12.84
C LEU A 336 19.13 -6.80 13.12
N GLU A 337 19.45 -7.95 12.54
CA GLU A 337 20.78 -8.55 12.59
C GLU A 337 21.33 -8.81 11.19
N SER A 338 22.59 -8.44 10.98
CA SER A 338 23.36 -8.82 9.79
C SER A 338 24.57 -9.66 10.22
N GLY A 339 24.74 -10.82 9.61
CA GLY A 339 25.96 -11.63 9.82
C GLY A 339 27.05 -11.14 8.88
N SER A 340 28.27 -10.94 9.38
CA SER A 340 29.43 -10.49 8.58
C SER A 340 29.77 -11.40 7.39
N ASN A 341 29.36 -12.68 7.44
CA ASN A 341 29.55 -13.69 6.39
C ASN A 341 28.23 -14.19 5.79
N GLN A 342 27.13 -13.45 5.94
CA GLN A 342 25.81 -13.91 5.48
C GLN A 342 25.28 -13.02 4.37
N GLU A 343 24.72 -13.65 3.34
CA GLU A 343 24.10 -12.98 2.19
C GLU A 343 22.73 -12.36 2.52
N SER A 344 22.23 -12.58 3.74
CA SER A 344 20.93 -12.14 4.23
C SER A 344 21.00 -11.36 5.53
N ILE A 345 20.05 -10.45 5.70
CA ILE A 345 19.74 -9.73 6.93
C ILE A 345 18.50 -10.36 7.53
N ARG A 346 18.49 -10.54 8.84
CA ARG A 346 17.30 -11.00 9.54
C ARG A 346 16.63 -9.83 10.24
N VAL A 347 15.31 -9.78 10.10
CA VAL A 347 14.45 -8.84 10.83
C VAL A 347 13.54 -9.67 11.71
N GLY A 348 13.79 -9.68 13.00
CA GLY A 348 12.95 -10.31 14.01
C GLY A 348 11.91 -9.32 14.51
N VAL A 349 10.66 -9.76 14.62
CA VAL A 349 9.57 -8.97 15.19
C VAL A 349 8.86 -9.80 16.25
N GLY A 350 8.75 -9.23 17.44
CA GLY A 350 7.95 -9.74 18.55
C GLY A 350 6.92 -8.70 18.95
N ILE A 351 5.65 -9.10 19.07
CA ILE A 351 4.55 -8.22 19.51
C ILE A 351 3.69 -9.01 20.48
N ASN A 352 3.26 -8.35 21.55
CA ASN A 352 2.40 -8.90 22.58
C ASN A 352 0.94 -8.87 22.12
N ARG A 353 0.20 -9.95 22.38
CA ARG A 353 -1.25 -9.99 22.14
C ARG A 353 -2.01 -9.16 23.15
N TYR A 354 -1.71 -9.40 24.43
CA TYR A 354 -2.40 -8.81 25.57
C TYR A 354 -1.46 -7.94 26.39
N PRO A 355 -2.00 -6.98 27.16
CA PRO A 355 -1.23 -6.31 28.18
C PRO A 355 -0.73 -7.30 29.24
N GLY A 356 0.35 -6.92 29.91
CA GLY A 356 1.06 -7.75 30.86
C GLY A 356 2.16 -6.98 31.58
N GLU A 357 3.15 -7.70 32.09
CA GLU A 357 4.26 -7.12 32.83
C GLU A 357 5.59 -7.80 32.45
N PHE A 358 6.64 -7.00 32.30
CA PHE A 358 8.01 -7.48 32.17
C PHE A 358 8.85 -6.98 33.36
N GLY A 359 9.01 -7.84 34.36
CA GLY A 359 9.59 -7.42 35.65
C GLY A 359 8.59 -6.56 36.41
N GLU A 360 8.93 -5.30 36.67
CA GLU A 360 8.03 -4.31 37.30
C GLU A 360 7.42 -3.32 36.29
N ALA A 361 7.80 -3.40 35.01
CA ALA A 361 7.34 -2.50 33.98
C ALA A 361 6.07 -3.07 33.30
N PRO A 362 4.98 -2.29 33.19
CA PRO A 362 3.81 -2.71 32.44
C PRO A 362 4.10 -2.76 30.94
N THR A 363 3.41 -3.64 30.25
CA THR A 363 3.46 -3.82 28.80
C THR A 363 2.04 -3.84 28.25
N SER A 364 1.86 -3.30 27.05
CA SER A 364 0.59 -3.32 26.33
C SER A 364 0.56 -4.43 25.27
N GLY A 365 -0.57 -4.60 24.59
CA GLY A 365 -0.72 -5.56 23.49
C GLY A 365 -1.65 -5.08 22.37
N TRP A 366 -1.63 -5.74 21.22
CA TRP A 366 -2.49 -5.35 20.09
C TRP A 366 -3.99 -5.52 20.36
N SER A 367 -4.38 -6.30 21.38
CA SER A 367 -5.78 -6.40 21.83
C SER A 367 -6.37 -5.05 22.20
N GLU A 368 -5.54 -4.10 22.65
CA GLU A 368 -5.94 -2.75 23.05
C GLU A 368 -6.01 -1.79 21.86
N THR A 369 -5.40 -2.13 20.72
CA THR A 369 -5.31 -1.24 19.55
C THR A 369 -6.23 -1.67 18.41
N ILE A 370 -6.09 -2.89 17.93
CA ILE A 370 -6.86 -3.44 16.79
C ILE A 370 -7.85 -4.52 17.24
N GLY A 371 -8.03 -4.70 18.55
CA GLY A 371 -8.99 -5.62 19.15
C GLY A 371 -8.54 -7.08 19.12
N GLU A 372 -9.49 -7.98 19.40
CA GLU A 372 -9.28 -9.44 19.44
C GLU A 372 -8.99 -10.03 18.06
N SER A 373 -7.74 -9.92 17.64
CA SER A 373 -7.22 -10.49 16.41
C SER A 373 -6.30 -11.68 16.72
N GLU A 374 -6.43 -12.74 15.93
CA GLU A 374 -5.49 -13.86 15.98
C GLU A 374 -4.09 -13.45 15.48
N ALA A 375 -3.05 -14.04 16.06
CA ALA A 375 -1.66 -13.73 15.70
C ALA A 375 -1.33 -13.94 14.21
N GLU A 376 -2.12 -14.76 13.50
CA GLU A 376 -2.00 -14.91 12.05
C GLU A 376 -2.45 -13.67 11.28
N VAL A 377 -3.53 -13.03 11.71
CA VAL A 377 -4.02 -11.79 11.11
C VAL A 377 -2.96 -10.69 11.30
N VAL A 378 -2.46 -10.56 12.54
CA VAL A 378 -1.39 -9.60 12.87
C VAL A 378 -0.13 -9.90 12.07
N PHE A 379 0.27 -11.17 11.97
CA PHE A 379 1.40 -11.58 11.15
C PHE A 379 1.24 -11.13 9.69
N ARG A 380 0.06 -11.33 9.06
CA ARG A 380 -0.16 -10.89 7.67
C ARG A 380 -0.05 -9.38 7.52
N MET A 381 -0.55 -8.61 8.48
CA MET A 381 -0.40 -7.14 8.49
C MET A 381 1.06 -6.71 8.60
N VAL A 382 1.85 -7.40 9.44
CA VAL A 382 3.28 -7.14 9.62
C VAL A 382 4.10 -7.59 8.40
N ASP A 383 3.79 -8.76 7.81
CA ASP A 383 4.43 -9.25 6.58
C ASP A 383 4.23 -8.23 5.44
N ALA A 384 3.01 -7.71 5.32
CA ALA A 384 2.67 -6.66 4.38
C ALA A 384 3.39 -5.33 4.65
N ALA A 385 3.53 -4.92 5.92
CA ALA A 385 4.27 -3.73 6.31
C ALA A 385 5.73 -3.81 5.88
N ILE A 386 6.41 -4.91 6.21
CA ILE A 386 7.81 -5.13 5.87
C ILE A 386 7.98 -5.27 4.36
N ALA A 387 7.09 -5.99 3.67
CA ALA A 387 7.12 -6.11 2.21
C ALA A 387 6.97 -4.76 1.50
N SER A 388 6.09 -3.89 2.01
CA SER A 388 5.88 -2.52 1.51
C SER A 388 7.20 -1.74 1.43
N ILE A 389 8.12 -1.97 2.36
CA ILE A 389 9.45 -1.34 2.40
C ILE A 389 10.50 -2.14 1.63
N ALA A 390 10.61 -3.44 1.92
CA ALA A 390 11.80 -4.22 1.63
C ALA A 390 11.66 -5.24 0.49
N GLU A 391 10.44 -5.63 0.11
CA GLU A 391 10.26 -6.66 -0.92
C GLU A 391 10.71 -6.14 -2.31
N ASN A 392 11.57 -6.90 -2.98
CA ASN A 392 11.96 -6.60 -4.34
C ASN A 392 10.92 -7.16 -5.33
N HIS A 393 9.80 -6.47 -5.47
CA HIS A 393 8.81 -6.80 -6.48
C HIS A 393 9.34 -6.56 -7.90
N SER A 394 9.15 -7.52 -8.81
CA SER A 394 9.72 -7.51 -10.16
C SER A 394 9.29 -6.30 -10.98
N ARG A 395 8.03 -5.85 -10.79
CA ARG A 395 7.43 -4.75 -11.56
C ARG A 395 7.45 -3.38 -10.89
N LEU A 396 7.79 -3.30 -9.61
CA LEU A 396 7.73 -2.03 -8.87
C LEU A 396 9.12 -1.41 -8.71
N PRO A 397 9.25 -0.08 -8.79
CA PRO A 397 10.45 0.58 -8.34
C PRO A 397 10.66 0.30 -6.85
N HIS A 398 11.90 0.41 -6.42
CA HIS A 398 12.17 0.42 -5.00
C HIS A 398 11.96 1.83 -4.46
N LEU A 399 11.58 1.95 -3.18
CA LEU A 399 11.54 3.24 -2.49
C LEU A 399 12.93 3.90 -2.51
N SER A 400 12.96 5.19 -2.80
CA SER A 400 14.14 6.04 -2.58
C SER A 400 14.33 6.31 -1.09
N THR A 401 15.55 6.66 -0.69
CA THR A 401 15.85 7.05 0.69
C THR A 401 14.97 8.22 1.15
N SER A 402 14.74 9.20 0.28
CA SER A 402 13.92 10.37 0.59
C SER A 402 12.45 10.02 0.82
N GLU A 403 11.87 9.15 -0.01
CA GLU A 403 10.48 8.67 0.17
C GLU A 403 10.35 7.90 1.50
N LEU A 404 11.31 7.03 1.79
CA LEU A 404 11.33 6.25 3.02
C LEU A 404 11.49 7.14 4.28
N MET A 405 12.38 8.13 4.22
CA MET A 405 12.55 9.10 5.31
C MET A 405 11.26 9.91 5.52
N ALA A 406 10.63 10.38 4.45
CA ALA A 406 9.39 11.18 4.56
C ALA A 406 8.26 10.37 5.20
N SER A 407 8.05 9.11 4.77
CA SER A 407 7.02 8.25 5.37
C SER A 407 7.34 7.87 6.82
N THR A 408 8.62 7.60 7.12
CA THR A 408 9.06 7.26 8.48
C THR A 408 8.90 8.46 9.41
N TRP A 409 9.33 9.64 8.98
CA TRP A 409 9.21 10.87 9.74
C TRP A 409 7.74 11.23 9.98
N SER A 410 6.86 11.11 8.98
CA SER A 410 5.41 11.35 9.16
C SER A 410 4.78 10.47 10.25
N ASN A 411 5.26 9.24 10.41
CA ASN A 411 4.83 8.35 11.49
C ASN A 411 5.43 8.76 12.84
N LEU A 412 6.76 8.89 12.92
CA LEU A 412 7.45 9.29 14.17
C LEU A 412 6.97 10.65 14.69
N SER A 413 6.74 11.62 13.79
CA SER A 413 6.34 12.97 14.15
C SER A 413 4.95 13.00 14.78
N ARG A 414 4.05 12.07 14.44
CA ARG A 414 2.72 11.96 15.09
C ARG A 414 2.90 11.66 16.57
N THR A 415 3.71 10.66 16.88
CA THR A 415 4.07 10.26 18.24
C THR A 415 4.81 11.40 18.96
N ILE A 416 5.83 12.01 18.34
CA ILE A 416 6.58 13.12 18.95
C ILE A 416 5.69 14.35 19.24
N SER A 417 4.65 14.58 18.43
CA SER A 417 3.76 15.74 18.59
C SER A 417 2.73 15.59 19.70
N THR A 418 2.62 14.45 20.37
CA THR A 418 1.69 14.26 21.49
C THR A 418 2.16 14.90 22.80
N GLY A 419 3.36 15.49 22.83
CA GLY A 419 3.92 16.14 24.01
C GLY A 419 5.07 15.38 24.67
N ILE A 420 5.67 14.41 23.97
CA ILE A 420 6.82 13.66 24.44
C ILE A 420 7.96 14.59 24.84
N ILE A 421 8.50 14.37 26.04
CA ILE A 421 9.71 15.05 26.50
C ILE A 421 10.91 14.18 26.11
N ALA A 422 11.81 14.76 25.31
CA ALA A 422 13.08 14.14 24.96
C ALA A 422 14.20 14.80 25.77
N SER A 423 15.10 14.00 26.33
CA SER A 423 16.26 14.49 27.05
C SER A 423 17.51 13.67 26.74
N THR A 424 18.65 14.33 26.73
CA THR A 424 19.96 13.67 26.83
C THR A 424 20.31 13.49 28.31
N LYS A 425 21.49 12.92 28.60
CA LYS A 425 21.99 12.84 29.98
C LYS A 425 22.17 14.21 30.66
N THR A 426 22.23 15.30 29.88
CA THR A 426 22.62 16.64 30.37
C THR A 426 21.51 17.69 30.26
N SER A 427 20.56 17.53 29.34
CA SER A 427 19.60 18.58 28.97
C SER A 427 18.33 18.02 28.34
N GLU A 428 17.23 18.75 28.46
CA GLU A 428 16.05 18.53 27.62
C GLU A 428 16.33 19.03 26.20
N VAL A 429 15.88 18.27 25.21
CA VAL A 429 16.16 18.52 23.79
C VAL A 429 14.88 18.40 22.96
N ARG A 430 14.89 19.03 21.79
CA ARG A 430 13.79 18.89 20.83
C ARG A 430 14.21 18.01 19.66
N ILE A 431 13.41 17.01 19.33
CA ILE A 431 13.59 16.22 18.10
C ILE A 431 13.06 17.03 16.91
N THR A 432 13.87 17.17 15.87
CA THR A 432 13.60 18.09 14.75
C THR A 432 13.54 17.41 13.38
N ALA A 433 14.26 16.31 13.19
CA ALA A 433 14.27 15.54 11.96
C ALA A 433 14.72 14.09 12.16
N LEU A 434 14.56 13.28 11.11
CA LEU A 434 15.18 11.98 10.93
C LEU A 434 16.23 12.09 9.83
N GLU A 435 17.43 11.58 10.06
CA GLU A 435 18.54 11.60 9.11
C GLU A 435 18.56 10.36 8.20
N LYS A 436 19.35 10.42 7.12
CA LYS A 436 19.49 9.30 6.15
C LYS A 436 20.05 8.02 6.76
N SER A 437 20.83 8.14 7.83
CA SER A 437 21.34 7.04 8.66
C SER A 437 20.27 6.41 9.55
N GLY A 438 19.10 7.05 9.68
CA GLY A 438 18.07 6.68 10.65
C GLY A 438 18.29 7.29 12.04
N GLU A 439 19.31 8.13 12.23
CA GLU A 439 19.56 8.88 13.45
C GLU A 439 18.54 10.01 13.62
N LEU A 440 18.21 10.37 14.86
CA LEU A 440 17.36 11.53 15.13
C LEU A 440 18.21 12.79 15.23
N GLN A 441 17.74 13.87 14.61
CA GLN A 441 18.34 15.18 14.78
C GLN A 441 17.72 15.88 15.99
N ILE A 442 18.56 16.29 16.95
CA ILE A 442 18.15 16.94 18.19
C ILE A 442 18.65 18.40 18.24
N LEU A 443 17.86 19.25 18.87
CA LEU A 443 18.18 20.65 19.15
C LEU A 443 18.27 20.86 20.67
N ASP A 444 19.46 21.22 21.15
CA ASP A 444 19.70 21.67 22.53
C ASP A 444 20.12 23.14 22.53
N SER A 445 19.30 24.02 23.10
CA SER A 445 19.70 25.40 23.44
C SER A 445 20.40 26.21 22.34
N SER A 446 20.15 25.88 21.05
CA SER A 446 20.74 26.42 19.79
C SER A 446 21.78 25.56 19.06
N VAL A 447 22.16 24.38 19.58
CA VAL A 447 23.05 23.43 18.90
C VAL A 447 22.24 22.29 18.30
N MET A 448 22.43 22.03 17.01
CA MET A 448 21.86 20.89 16.31
C MET A 448 22.87 19.75 16.30
N GLU A 449 22.48 18.56 16.76
CA GLU A 449 23.32 17.38 16.79
C GLU A 449 22.56 16.14 16.31
N ASN A 450 23.28 15.15 15.80
CA ASN A 450 22.70 13.86 15.41
C ASN A 450 22.86 12.87 16.57
N CYS A 451 21.75 12.31 17.03
CA CYS A 451 21.71 11.28 18.05
C CYS A 451 21.61 9.91 17.38
N GLY A 452 22.77 9.24 17.25
CA GLY A 452 22.85 7.84 16.78
C GLY A 452 22.95 6.80 17.90
N ASP A 453 23.27 7.23 19.11
CA ASP A 453 23.24 6.36 20.29
C ASP A 453 21.82 6.32 20.86
N VAL A 454 21.23 5.12 20.87
CA VAL A 454 19.87 4.92 21.35
C VAL A 454 19.77 5.12 22.86
N ASP A 455 20.85 4.83 23.59
CA ASP A 455 20.94 5.10 25.02
C ASP A 455 21.32 6.57 25.30
N GLY A 456 21.55 7.36 24.25
CA GLY A 456 21.89 8.78 24.30
C GLY A 456 20.68 9.70 24.43
N ILE A 457 19.47 9.19 24.14
CA ILE A 457 18.22 9.96 24.23
C ILE A 457 17.15 9.17 25.01
N LEU A 458 16.62 9.81 26.04
CA LEU A 458 15.46 9.32 26.77
C LEU A 458 14.22 10.03 26.23
N MET A 459 13.24 9.25 25.77
CA MET A 459 11.90 9.75 25.42
C MET A 459 10.90 9.26 26.46
N THR A 460 10.26 10.20 27.14
CA THR A 460 9.21 9.95 28.13
C THR A 460 7.87 10.25 27.48
N PHE A 461 7.02 9.23 27.42
CA PHE A 461 5.70 9.23 26.80
C PHE A 461 4.62 9.61 27.80
#